data_AF-A0A6M1LXB3-F1
#
_entry.id   AF-A0A6M1LXB3-F1
#
_cell.length_a   1.000
_cell.length_b   1.000
_cell.length_c   1.000
_cell.angle_alpha   90.00
_cell.angle_beta   90.00
_cell.angle_gamma   90.00
#
_symmetry.space_group_name_H-M   'P 1'
#
loop_
_entity.id
_entity.type
_entity.pdbx_description
1 polymer ?
#
loop_
_entity_poly.entity_id
_entity_poly.type
_entity_poly.pdbx_seq_one_letter_code
_entity_poly.pdbx_strand_id
1 'polypeptide(L)'
;MDTKGFPKPINDTQREFLRLCELGGGARGGPPRGKVLEVLRASGKSLNMLAHAEAQAHLAAYPDANPWHLCFAIGLSWGHLARLDVDFTGAVAGVLANWNSGDLAAAKSFHMERGPEPIEQSLRGAHNLFGRVILPKTLPSTLDRLDTAQQRWISPILTGSDRPRYIGSWNATAMFMAALFAQPSLAAIQTEPRPMLPPGGPIFKGLQMLHKAGLLKEPPSGSELDDQAFEPGSLYENNKHLADLCAGLPGWSLIDVHSGVYMLGTRHPHSGKWV
;
A
#
# COMPACT_ATOMS: atom_id res chain seq x y z
N MET A 1 8.92 -10.62 27.40
CA MET A 1 9.72 -9.95 26.36
C MET A 1 9.80 -8.50 26.75
N ASP A 2 10.98 -8.09 27.19
CA ASP A 2 11.27 -6.70 27.51
C ASP A 2 11.55 -6.00 26.18
N THR A 3 10.53 -5.36 25.61
CA THR A 3 10.57 -4.81 24.24
C THR A 3 11.38 -3.51 24.25
N LYS A 4 12.72 -3.61 24.33
CA LYS A 4 13.69 -2.49 24.35
C LYS A 4 13.39 -1.43 23.29
N GLY A 5 12.50 -0.50 23.60
CA GLY A 5 12.05 0.59 22.75
C GLY A 5 11.21 0.22 21.52
N PHE A 6 10.68 -1.00 21.40
CA PHE A 6 9.75 -1.37 20.32
C PHE A 6 8.32 -1.53 20.85
N PRO A 7 7.28 -1.32 20.02
CA PRO A 7 5.89 -1.56 20.44
C PRO A 7 5.63 -3.04 20.71
N LYS A 8 4.60 -3.32 21.53
CA LYS A 8 4.13 -4.69 21.79
C LYS A 8 3.74 -5.38 20.47
N PRO A 9 4.21 -6.62 20.22
CA PRO A 9 3.92 -7.32 18.97
C PRO A 9 2.48 -7.82 18.94
N ILE A 10 1.79 -7.65 17.82
CA ILE A 10 0.39 -8.07 17.62
C ILE A 10 0.22 -9.20 16.59
N ASN A 11 1.27 -9.52 15.82
CA ASN A 11 1.32 -10.60 14.83
C ASN A 11 2.65 -11.35 14.90
N ASP A 12 2.76 -12.47 14.18
CA ASP A 12 3.94 -13.34 14.23
C ASP A 12 5.18 -12.70 13.60
N THR A 13 5.02 -11.91 12.53
CA THR A 13 6.12 -11.12 11.94
C THR A 13 6.79 -10.23 12.98
N GLN A 14 6.01 -9.51 13.78
CA GLN A 14 6.50 -8.64 14.84
C GLN A 14 7.12 -9.45 15.98
N ARG A 15 6.50 -10.55 16.41
CA ARG A 15 7.05 -11.41 17.46
C ARG A 15 8.43 -11.96 17.08
N GLU A 16 8.55 -12.48 15.87
CA GLU A 16 9.80 -13.06 15.39
C GLU A 16 10.88 -11.99 15.17
N PHE A 17 10.52 -10.83 14.61
CA PHE A 17 11.44 -9.69 14.51
C PHE A 17 11.99 -9.27 15.88
N LEU A 18 11.12 -9.13 16.89
CA LEU A 18 11.56 -8.74 18.23
C LEU A 18 12.42 -9.82 18.89
N ARG A 19 12.11 -11.11 18.69
CA ARG A 19 12.95 -12.22 19.15
C ARG A 19 14.35 -12.15 18.53
N LEU A 20 14.45 -11.87 17.22
CA LEU A 20 15.74 -11.69 16.55
C LEU A 20 16.50 -10.46 17.09
N CYS A 21 15.81 -9.36 17.40
CA CYS A 21 16.41 -8.18 18.02
C CYS A 21 16.95 -8.47 19.43
N GLU A 22 16.22 -9.25 20.24
CA GLU A 22 16.66 -9.66 21.57
C GLU A 22 17.92 -10.54 21.53
N LEU A 23 18.02 -11.43 20.52
CA LEU A 23 19.18 -12.29 20.31
C LEU A 23 20.42 -11.53 19.77
N GLY A 24 20.22 -10.40 19.09
CA GLY A 24 21.29 -9.64 18.46
C GLY A 24 22.04 -10.44 17.40
N GLY A 25 23.34 -10.13 17.21
CA GLY A 25 24.22 -10.85 16.27
C GLY A 25 24.35 -10.21 14.88
N GLY A 26 23.84 -9.00 14.70
CA GLY A 26 24.00 -8.15 13.53
C GLY A 26 24.72 -6.83 13.84
N ALA A 27 24.70 -5.92 12.86
CA ALA A 27 25.34 -4.62 12.98
C ALA A 27 24.79 -3.81 14.17
N ARG A 28 25.69 -3.11 14.88
CA ARG A 28 25.36 -2.29 16.07
C ARG A 28 24.63 -3.07 17.20
N GLY A 29 24.81 -4.40 17.25
CA GLY A 29 24.13 -5.25 18.22
C GLY A 29 22.67 -5.58 17.86
N GLY A 30 22.20 -5.16 16.68
CA GLY A 30 20.87 -5.49 16.16
C GLY A 30 20.78 -6.95 15.65
N PRO A 31 19.65 -7.34 15.04
CA PRO A 31 19.46 -8.69 14.50
C PRO A 31 20.29 -8.92 13.22
N PRO A 32 20.60 -10.18 12.84
CA PRO A 32 21.26 -10.48 11.57
C PRO A 32 20.34 -10.10 10.40
N ARG A 33 20.81 -9.23 9.49
CA ARG A 33 20.01 -8.68 8.38
C ARG A 33 19.30 -9.77 7.59
N GLY A 34 20.02 -10.79 7.13
CA GLY A 34 19.45 -11.86 6.32
C GLY A 34 18.26 -12.56 6.99
N LYS A 35 18.34 -12.83 8.30
CA LYS A 35 17.23 -13.46 9.04
C LYS A 35 15.98 -12.58 9.09
N VAL A 36 16.15 -11.27 9.27
CA VAL A 36 15.01 -10.34 9.25
C VAL A 36 14.41 -10.23 7.84
N LEU A 37 15.24 -10.16 6.79
CA LEU A 37 14.73 -10.15 5.43
C LEU A 37 13.92 -11.42 5.10
N GLU A 38 14.35 -12.58 5.61
CA GLU A 38 13.61 -13.84 5.46
C GLU A 38 12.24 -13.81 6.14
N VAL A 39 12.16 -13.25 7.35
CA VAL A 39 10.88 -13.05 8.07
C VAL A 39 9.94 -12.14 7.29
N LEU A 40 10.46 -11.02 6.76
CA LEU A 40 9.68 -10.09 5.94
C LEU A 40 9.23 -10.75 4.64
N ARG A 41 10.11 -11.52 3.97
CA ARG A 41 9.78 -12.25 2.74
C ARG A 41 8.67 -13.26 2.95
N ALA A 42 8.77 -14.09 4.00
CA ALA A 42 7.74 -15.08 4.32
C ALA A 42 6.39 -14.40 4.61
N SER A 43 6.40 -13.34 5.42
CA SER A 43 5.18 -12.62 5.80
C SER A 43 4.54 -11.91 4.61
N GLY A 44 5.36 -11.24 3.78
CA GLY A 44 4.91 -10.52 2.60
C GLY A 44 4.31 -11.43 1.55
N LYS A 45 4.96 -12.57 1.25
CA LYS A 45 4.41 -13.58 0.33
C LYS A 45 3.08 -14.14 0.81
N SER A 46 2.97 -14.45 2.11
CA SER A 46 1.75 -14.99 2.68
C SER A 46 0.59 -13.98 2.61
N LEU A 47 0.83 -12.72 3.01
CA LEU A 47 -0.16 -11.64 2.87
C LEU A 47 -0.57 -11.42 1.40
N ASN A 48 0.39 -11.49 0.47
CA ASN A 48 0.11 -11.29 -0.95
C ASN A 48 -0.76 -12.40 -1.56
N MET A 49 -0.74 -13.63 -1.04
CA MET A 49 -1.69 -14.66 -1.48
C MET A 49 -3.15 -14.22 -1.26
N LEU A 50 -3.44 -13.61 -0.10
CA LEU A 50 -4.76 -13.05 0.20
C LEU A 50 -5.06 -11.87 -0.72
N ALA A 51 -4.11 -10.93 -0.85
CA ALA A 51 -4.29 -9.75 -1.68
C ALA A 51 -4.57 -10.09 -3.16
N HIS A 52 -3.89 -11.10 -3.69
CA HIS A 52 -4.12 -11.61 -5.05
C HIS A 52 -5.54 -12.17 -5.21
N ALA A 53 -5.97 -13.02 -4.28
CA ALA A 53 -7.30 -13.62 -4.31
C ALA A 53 -8.41 -12.56 -4.20
N GLU A 54 -8.25 -11.59 -3.30
CA GLU A 54 -9.18 -10.48 -3.11
C GLU A 54 -9.27 -9.60 -4.37
N ALA A 55 -8.14 -9.16 -4.91
CA ALA A 55 -8.13 -8.34 -6.11
C ALA A 55 -8.80 -9.05 -7.30
N GLN A 56 -8.52 -10.34 -7.49
CA GLN A 56 -9.16 -11.15 -8.53
C GLN A 56 -10.67 -11.27 -8.33
N ALA A 57 -11.13 -11.53 -7.11
CA ALA A 57 -12.57 -11.64 -6.81
C ALA A 57 -13.32 -10.33 -7.10
N HIS A 58 -12.74 -9.19 -6.72
CA HIS A 58 -13.32 -7.88 -6.93
C HIS A 58 -13.37 -7.49 -8.42
N LEU A 59 -12.31 -7.79 -9.19
CA LEU A 59 -12.30 -7.55 -10.64
C LEU A 59 -13.29 -8.47 -11.37
N ALA A 60 -13.40 -9.73 -10.96
CA ALA A 60 -14.31 -10.70 -11.57
C ALA A 60 -15.79 -10.39 -11.29
N ALA A 61 -16.11 -9.73 -10.18
CA ALA A 61 -17.48 -9.34 -9.84
C ALA A 61 -18.04 -8.23 -10.74
N TYR A 62 -17.16 -7.40 -11.35
CA TYR A 62 -17.54 -6.27 -12.19
C TYR A 62 -16.74 -6.23 -13.49
N PRO A 63 -16.89 -7.24 -14.38
CA PRO A 63 -16.05 -7.40 -15.56
C PRO A 63 -16.19 -6.27 -16.58
N ASP A 64 -17.34 -5.59 -16.59
CA ASP A 64 -17.64 -4.49 -17.52
C ASP A 64 -17.28 -3.10 -16.94
N ALA A 65 -16.90 -3.02 -15.67
CA ALA A 65 -16.51 -1.76 -15.05
C ALA A 65 -15.08 -1.34 -15.46
N ASN A 66 -14.79 -0.04 -15.36
CA ASN A 66 -13.44 0.46 -15.57
C ASN A 66 -12.49 -0.15 -14.51
N PRO A 67 -11.45 -0.92 -14.90
CA PRO A 67 -10.61 -1.63 -13.94
C PRO A 67 -9.84 -0.69 -13.01
N TRP A 68 -9.55 0.55 -13.42
CA TRP A 68 -8.90 1.53 -12.54
C TRP A 68 -9.82 2.00 -11.41
N HIS A 69 -11.13 2.09 -11.65
CA HIS A 69 -12.08 2.43 -10.59
C HIS A 69 -12.15 1.31 -9.55
N LEU A 70 -12.12 0.05 -9.99
CA LEU A 70 -12.06 -1.13 -9.12
C LEU A 70 -10.77 -1.13 -8.30
N CYS A 71 -9.61 -0.96 -8.95
CA CYS A 71 -8.31 -0.88 -8.27
C CYS A 71 -8.25 0.29 -7.27
N PHE A 72 -8.87 1.44 -7.60
CA PHE A 72 -8.94 2.58 -6.70
C PHE A 72 -9.75 2.24 -5.44
N ALA A 73 -10.92 1.60 -5.60
CA ALA A 73 -11.75 1.14 -4.49
C ALA A 73 -11.00 0.17 -3.56
N ILE A 74 -10.35 -0.85 -4.14
CA ILE A 74 -9.53 -1.81 -3.39
C ILE A 74 -8.42 -1.09 -2.62
N GLY A 75 -7.78 -0.10 -3.25
CA GLY A 75 -6.76 0.75 -2.62
C GLY A 75 -7.26 1.52 -1.40
N LEU A 76 -8.50 2.04 -1.44
CA LEU A 76 -9.15 2.70 -0.29
C LEU A 76 -9.38 1.72 0.87
N SER A 77 -9.78 0.49 0.57
CA SER A 77 -10.00 -0.54 1.58
C SER A 77 -8.70 -1.00 2.23
N TRP A 78 -7.64 -1.22 1.43
CA TRP A 78 -6.30 -1.54 1.96
C TRP A 78 -5.68 -0.38 2.75
N GLY A 79 -6.11 0.86 2.48
CA GLY A 79 -5.80 2.06 3.26
C GLY A 79 -6.63 2.22 4.54
N HIS A 80 -7.55 1.29 4.83
CA HIS A 80 -8.47 1.32 5.99
C HIS A 80 -9.42 2.53 5.99
N LEU A 81 -9.70 3.13 4.83
CA LEU A 81 -10.77 4.14 4.73
C LEU A 81 -12.15 3.48 4.71
N ALA A 82 -12.24 2.30 4.12
CA ALA A 82 -13.47 1.54 3.97
C ALA A 82 -13.22 0.06 4.25
N ARG A 83 -14.27 -0.68 4.61
CA ARG A 83 -14.22 -2.15 4.66
C ARG A 83 -13.90 -2.69 3.26
N LEU A 84 -13.10 -3.76 3.20
CA LEU A 84 -12.88 -4.49 1.95
C LEU A 84 -14.11 -5.34 1.66
N ASP A 85 -14.94 -4.87 0.74
CA ASP A 85 -16.21 -5.50 0.38
C ASP A 85 -16.46 -5.33 -1.13
N VAL A 86 -17.06 -6.34 -1.76
CA VAL A 86 -17.36 -6.32 -3.19
C VAL A 86 -18.43 -5.27 -3.48
N ASP A 87 -19.44 -5.12 -2.63
CA ASP A 87 -20.51 -4.13 -2.81
C ASP A 87 -19.97 -2.69 -2.70
N PHE A 88 -19.01 -2.47 -1.80
CA PHE A 88 -18.28 -1.19 -1.74
C PHE A 88 -17.57 -0.90 -3.07
N THR A 89 -16.93 -1.92 -3.65
CA THR A 89 -16.19 -1.79 -4.90
C THR A 89 -17.12 -1.43 -6.06
N GLY A 90 -18.29 -2.07 -6.13
CA GLY A 90 -19.34 -1.74 -7.10
C GLY A 90 -19.84 -0.30 -6.95
N ALA A 91 -20.15 0.12 -5.72
CA ALA A 91 -20.60 1.49 -5.45
C ALA A 91 -19.54 2.53 -5.84
N VAL A 92 -18.26 2.32 -5.48
CA VAL A 92 -17.17 3.21 -5.89
C VAL A 92 -17.04 3.27 -7.42
N ALA A 93 -17.10 2.12 -8.10
CA ALA A 93 -17.03 2.08 -9.56
C ALA A 93 -18.18 2.86 -10.22
N GLY A 94 -19.39 2.74 -9.67
CA GLY A 94 -20.57 3.51 -10.09
C GLY A 94 -20.39 5.02 -9.93
N VAL A 95 -19.97 5.48 -8.74
CA VAL A 95 -19.68 6.91 -8.47
C VAL A 95 -18.62 7.45 -9.43
N LEU A 96 -17.52 6.72 -9.63
CA LEU A 96 -16.41 7.19 -10.46
C LEU A 96 -16.75 7.18 -11.96
N ALA A 97 -17.59 6.24 -12.41
CA ALA A 97 -18.10 6.20 -13.78
C ALA A 97 -19.06 7.35 -14.07
N ASN A 98 -19.96 7.66 -13.13
CA ASN A 98 -20.88 8.76 -13.22
C ASN A 98 -21.26 9.26 -11.82
N TRP A 99 -20.84 10.47 -11.47
CA TRP A 99 -21.05 11.00 -10.13
C TRP A 99 -22.55 11.05 -9.78
N ASN A 100 -22.96 10.20 -8.83
CA ASN A 100 -24.37 10.04 -8.47
C ASN A 100 -24.55 9.85 -6.95
N SER A 101 -25.71 10.28 -6.44
CA SER A 101 -25.98 10.31 -4.99
C SER A 101 -26.26 8.93 -4.40
N GLY A 102 -26.82 7.99 -5.18
CA GLY A 102 -27.17 6.65 -4.72
C GLY A 102 -25.93 5.82 -4.39
N ASP A 103 -25.03 5.68 -5.35
CA ASP A 103 -23.78 4.96 -5.17
C ASP A 103 -22.87 5.67 -4.17
N LEU A 104 -22.89 7.01 -4.11
CA LEU A 104 -22.13 7.76 -3.12
C LEU A 104 -22.63 7.46 -1.70
N ALA A 105 -23.94 7.42 -1.48
CA ALA A 105 -24.52 7.06 -0.20
C ALA A 105 -24.17 5.61 0.18
N ALA A 106 -24.24 4.68 -0.78
CA ALA A 106 -23.84 3.29 -0.58
C ALA A 106 -22.36 3.18 -0.20
N ALA A 107 -21.45 3.76 -0.99
CA ALA A 107 -20.01 3.73 -0.73
C ALA A 107 -19.67 4.30 0.66
N LYS A 108 -20.31 5.40 1.06
CA LYS A 108 -20.11 6.01 2.38
C LYS A 108 -20.49 5.11 3.55
N SER A 109 -21.46 4.18 3.39
CA SER A 109 -21.86 3.24 4.46
C SER A 109 -20.82 2.16 4.80
N PHE A 110 -19.77 2.02 3.98
CA PHE A 110 -18.67 1.09 4.24
C PHE A 110 -17.54 1.69 5.07
N HIS A 111 -17.72 2.91 5.57
CA HIS A 111 -16.71 3.57 6.37
C HIS A 111 -16.24 2.76 7.58
N MET A 112 -14.97 2.94 7.93
CA MET A 112 -14.39 2.42 9.17
C MET A 112 -14.34 3.52 10.23
N GLU A 113 -13.31 3.51 11.06
CA GLU A 113 -13.15 4.38 12.23
C GLU A 113 -13.11 5.89 11.90
N ARG A 114 -12.72 6.24 10.67
CA ARG A 114 -12.60 7.64 10.21
C ARG A 114 -13.93 8.25 9.73
N GLY A 115 -15.03 7.48 9.73
CA GLY A 115 -16.34 7.95 9.29
C GLY A 115 -16.48 8.10 7.77
N PRO A 116 -17.65 8.54 7.28
CA PRO A 116 -17.99 8.55 5.85
C PRO A 116 -17.37 9.70 5.04
N GLU A 117 -16.95 10.79 5.70
CA GLU A 117 -16.48 12.00 5.03
C GLU A 117 -15.17 11.79 4.23
N PRO A 118 -14.14 11.08 4.74
CA PRO A 118 -12.93 10.80 3.98
C PRO A 118 -13.18 9.97 2.71
N ILE A 119 -14.19 9.09 2.71
CA ILE A 119 -14.58 8.34 1.50
C ILE A 119 -15.09 9.31 0.44
N GLU A 120 -16.06 10.17 0.79
CA GLU A 120 -16.62 11.15 -0.14
C GLU A 120 -15.53 12.06 -0.72
N GLN A 121 -14.63 12.56 0.12
CA GLN A 121 -13.56 13.47 -0.30
C GLN A 121 -12.56 12.76 -1.23
N SER A 122 -12.21 11.50 -0.93
CA SER A 122 -11.36 10.68 -1.79
C SER A 122 -12.02 10.42 -3.16
N LEU A 123 -13.31 10.07 -3.17
CA LEU A 123 -14.07 9.83 -4.40
C LEU A 123 -14.22 11.09 -5.23
N ARG A 124 -14.48 12.25 -4.61
CA ARG A 124 -14.57 13.54 -5.30
C ARG A 124 -13.24 13.89 -5.97
N GLY A 125 -12.13 13.70 -5.25
CA GLY A 125 -10.80 13.91 -5.80
C GLY A 125 -10.49 12.97 -6.96
N ALA A 126 -10.83 11.69 -6.81
CA ALA A 126 -10.58 10.68 -7.83
C ALA A 126 -11.42 10.94 -9.08
N HIS A 127 -12.72 11.24 -8.93
CA HIS A 127 -13.60 11.57 -10.04
C HIS A 127 -13.05 12.76 -10.86
N ASN A 128 -12.59 13.80 -10.17
CA ASN A 128 -11.95 14.96 -10.82
C ASN A 128 -10.66 14.58 -11.55
N LEU A 129 -9.82 13.69 -10.98
CA LEU A 129 -8.58 13.24 -11.62
C LEU A 129 -8.85 12.33 -12.82
N PHE A 130 -9.76 11.36 -12.70
CA PHE A 130 -10.14 10.49 -13.82
C PHE A 130 -10.75 11.29 -14.99
N GLY A 131 -11.42 12.42 -14.72
CA GLY A 131 -11.90 13.33 -15.77
C GLY A 131 -10.79 14.10 -16.50
N ARG A 132 -9.57 14.17 -15.95
CA ARG A 132 -8.43 14.93 -16.50
C ARG A 132 -7.30 14.03 -17.01
N VAL A 133 -7.10 12.88 -16.38
CA VAL A 133 -6.01 11.94 -16.66
C VAL A 133 -6.50 10.78 -17.51
N ILE A 134 -5.89 10.59 -18.67
CA ILE A 134 -6.20 9.47 -19.55
C ILE A 134 -5.31 8.27 -19.19
N LEU A 135 -5.91 7.29 -18.52
CA LEU A 135 -5.31 5.98 -18.28
C LEU A 135 -5.70 4.97 -19.38
N PRO A 136 -4.90 3.90 -19.59
CA PRO A 136 -5.26 2.84 -20.53
C PRO A 136 -6.61 2.19 -20.18
N LYS A 137 -7.38 1.74 -21.18
CA LYS A 137 -8.70 1.10 -20.94
C LYS A 137 -8.62 -0.21 -20.13
N THR A 138 -7.48 -0.90 -20.20
CA THR A 138 -7.21 -2.15 -19.49
C THR A 138 -5.99 -1.99 -18.60
N LEU A 139 -5.86 -2.83 -17.58
CA LEU A 139 -4.62 -2.88 -16.79
C LEU A 139 -3.44 -3.25 -17.70
N PRO A 140 -2.31 -2.51 -17.65
CA PRO A 140 -1.13 -2.84 -18.41
C PRO A 140 -0.49 -4.15 -17.95
N SER A 141 0.02 -4.93 -18.92
CA SER A 141 0.67 -6.23 -18.70
C SER A 141 2.18 -6.16 -18.50
N THR A 142 2.76 -4.96 -18.39
CA THR A 142 4.21 -4.74 -18.24
C THR A 142 4.45 -3.64 -17.21
N LEU A 143 5.51 -3.74 -16.41
CA LEU A 143 5.84 -2.77 -15.35
C LEU A 143 6.05 -1.36 -15.91
N ASP A 144 6.75 -1.21 -17.03
CA ASP A 144 7.01 0.10 -17.65
C ASP A 144 5.72 0.85 -18.04
N ARG A 145 4.75 0.11 -18.58
CA ARG A 145 3.45 0.70 -18.95
C ARG A 145 2.60 1.01 -17.72
N LEU A 146 2.73 0.21 -16.65
CA LEU A 146 2.06 0.46 -15.38
C LEU A 146 2.65 1.69 -14.68
N ASP A 147 3.98 1.82 -14.68
CA ASP A 147 4.68 3.02 -14.21
C ASP A 147 4.30 4.25 -15.05
N THR A 148 4.27 4.15 -16.38
CA THR A 148 3.80 5.24 -17.25
C THR A 148 2.39 5.70 -16.89
N ALA A 149 1.47 4.77 -16.60
CA ALA A 149 0.12 5.09 -16.13
C ALA A 149 0.17 5.79 -14.77
N GLN A 150 1.02 5.33 -13.86
CA GLN A 150 1.23 5.97 -12.56
C GLN A 150 1.80 7.38 -12.67
N GLN A 151 2.79 7.64 -13.52
CA GLN A 151 3.36 8.97 -13.69
C GLN A 151 2.32 9.96 -14.22
N ARG A 152 1.45 9.53 -15.15
CA ARG A 152 0.32 10.34 -15.64
C ARG A 152 -0.68 10.67 -14.53
N TRP A 153 -0.94 9.72 -13.64
CA TRP A 153 -1.84 9.90 -12.50
C TRP A 153 -1.26 10.81 -11.42
N ILE A 154 0.02 10.61 -11.07
CA ILE A 154 0.70 11.33 -10.00
C ILE A 154 1.06 12.75 -10.41
N SER A 155 1.41 13.00 -11.67
CA SER A 155 1.82 14.33 -12.15
C SER A 155 0.90 15.48 -11.71
N PRO A 156 -0.43 15.45 -11.94
CA PRO A 156 -1.32 16.52 -11.49
C PRO A 156 -1.49 16.60 -9.96
N ILE A 157 -1.20 15.52 -9.22
CA ILE A 157 -1.20 15.53 -7.74
C ILE A 157 0.04 16.27 -7.23
N LEU A 158 1.18 16.15 -7.92
CA LEU A 158 2.46 16.77 -7.55
C LEU A 158 2.57 18.23 -7.94
N THR A 159 2.04 18.60 -9.10
CA THR A 159 2.27 19.94 -9.68
C THR A 159 1.01 20.79 -9.74
N GLY A 160 -0.15 20.23 -9.40
CA GLY A 160 -1.44 20.93 -9.47
C GLY A 160 -1.61 21.94 -8.34
N SER A 161 -2.03 23.17 -8.70
CA SER A 161 -2.42 24.20 -7.73
C SER A 161 -3.66 23.84 -6.92
N ASP A 162 -4.46 22.90 -7.42
CA ASP A 162 -5.71 22.43 -6.83
C ASP A 162 -5.63 20.93 -6.54
N ARG A 163 -4.68 20.58 -5.67
CA ARG A 163 -4.43 19.19 -5.29
C ARG A 163 -5.67 18.61 -4.61
N PRO A 164 -6.22 17.47 -5.08
CA PRO A 164 -7.39 16.89 -4.46
C PRO A 164 -7.17 16.56 -2.98
N ARG A 165 -8.08 17.03 -2.13
CA ARG A 165 -8.08 16.68 -0.70
C ARG A 165 -8.22 15.16 -0.55
N TYR A 166 -7.59 14.59 0.49
CA TYR A 166 -7.62 13.15 0.81
C TYR A 166 -7.05 12.20 -0.26
N ILE A 167 -6.43 12.73 -1.31
CA ILE A 167 -5.47 12.00 -2.13
C ILE A 167 -4.08 12.26 -1.55
N GLY A 168 -3.81 11.63 -0.41
CA GLY A 168 -2.50 11.55 0.22
C GLY A 168 -1.60 10.51 -0.46
N SER A 169 -0.35 10.39 0.00
CA SER A 169 0.64 9.46 -0.55
C SER A 169 0.14 8.01 -0.75
N TRP A 170 -0.68 7.51 0.19
CA TRP A 170 -1.30 6.19 0.06
C TRP A 170 -2.29 6.14 -1.11
N ASN A 171 -3.35 6.94 -1.07
CA ASN A 171 -4.41 6.93 -2.10
C ASN A 171 -3.90 7.32 -3.49
N ALA A 172 -2.80 8.09 -3.59
CA ALA A 172 -2.16 8.44 -4.84
C ALA A 172 -1.54 7.23 -5.58
N THR A 173 -1.14 6.19 -4.85
CA THR A 173 -0.38 5.06 -5.40
C THR A 173 -1.00 3.69 -5.14
N ALA A 174 -1.90 3.56 -4.16
CA ALA A 174 -2.52 2.29 -3.77
C ALA A 174 -3.32 1.63 -4.90
N MET A 175 -3.90 2.40 -5.82
CA MET A 175 -4.54 1.87 -7.03
C MET A 175 -3.57 1.04 -7.88
N PHE A 176 -2.30 1.45 -7.98
CA PHE A 176 -1.29 0.73 -8.77
C PHE A 176 -0.78 -0.52 -8.05
N MET A 177 -0.75 -0.49 -6.71
CA MET A 177 -0.54 -1.69 -5.91
C MET A 177 -1.68 -2.70 -6.10
N ALA A 178 -2.94 -2.25 -6.11
CA ALA A 178 -4.08 -3.11 -6.40
C ALA A 178 -4.04 -3.68 -7.84
N ALA A 179 -3.56 -2.90 -8.82
CA ALA A 179 -3.34 -3.39 -10.18
C ALA A 179 -2.24 -4.45 -10.28
N LEU A 180 -1.23 -4.40 -9.41
CA LEU A 180 -0.23 -5.47 -9.25
C LEU A 180 -0.81 -6.70 -8.54
N PHE A 181 -1.62 -6.51 -7.50
CA PHE A 181 -2.32 -7.63 -6.85
C PHE A 181 -3.21 -8.39 -7.82
N ALA A 182 -3.86 -7.70 -8.75
CA ALA A 182 -4.64 -8.33 -9.82
C ALA A 182 -3.79 -9.12 -10.83
N GLN A 183 -2.46 -8.94 -10.86
CA GLN A 183 -1.55 -9.53 -11.83
C GLN A 183 -0.33 -10.17 -11.14
N PRO A 184 -0.48 -11.32 -10.44
CA PRO A 184 0.57 -11.92 -9.61
C PRO A 184 1.89 -12.15 -10.36
N SER A 185 1.83 -12.62 -11.61
CA SER A 185 3.01 -12.85 -12.44
C SER A 185 3.76 -11.56 -12.78
N LEU A 186 3.06 -10.44 -12.96
CA LEU A 186 3.67 -9.13 -13.19
C LEU A 186 4.27 -8.58 -11.90
N ALA A 187 3.57 -8.76 -10.77
CA ALA A 187 4.04 -8.31 -9.47
C ALA A 187 5.30 -9.05 -9.02
N ALA A 188 5.39 -10.35 -9.31
CA ALA A 188 6.55 -11.19 -8.97
C ALA A 188 7.86 -10.75 -9.62
N ILE A 189 7.81 -10.02 -10.75
CA ILE A 189 9.00 -9.51 -11.45
C ILE A 189 9.35 -8.07 -11.09
N GLN A 190 8.57 -7.41 -10.21
CA GLN A 190 8.84 -6.04 -9.79
C GLN A 190 10.00 -6.02 -8.79
N THR A 191 11.22 -5.68 -9.23
CA THR A 191 12.39 -5.51 -8.35
C THR A 191 12.79 -4.05 -8.14
N GLU A 192 12.22 -3.16 -8.94
CA GLU A 192 12.44 -1.71 -8.88
C GLU A 192 11.14 -0.98 -8.53
N PRO A 193 11.21 0.24 -7.97
CA PRO A 193 10.04 1.04 -7.61
C PRO A 193 9.38 1.70 -8.84
N ARG A 194 9.03 0.86 -9.82
CA ARG A 194 8.34 1.21 -11.08
C ARG A 194 7.24 0.16 -11.32
N PRO A 195 5.99 0.43 -10.92
CA PRO A 195 5.52 1.65 -10.26
C PRO A 195 5.98 1.77 -8.79
N MET A 196 5.87 2.96 -8.22
CA MET A 196 6.04 3.21 -6.79
C MET A 196 4.87 2.65 -5.98
N LEU A 197 5.17 2.13 -4.79
CA LEU A 197 4.22 1.56 -3.85
C LEU A 197 3.85 2.57 -2.74
N PRO A 198 2.67 2.45 -2.11
CA PRO A 198 2.18 3.45 -1.18
C PRO A 198 2.96 3.48 0.14
N PRO A 199 3.46 4.65 0.60
CA PRO A 199 4.35 4.76 1.76
C PRO A 199 3.60 4.98 3.09
N GLY A 200 2.34 4.54 3.20
CA GLY A 200 1.44 4.91 4.32
C GLY A 200 1.90 4.45 5.71
N GLY A 201 1.11 4.79 6.74
CA GLY A 201 1.48 4.63 8.16
C GLY A 201 2.16 3.31 8.54
N PRO A 202 1.61 2.13 8.20
CA PRO A 202 2.26 0.85 8.48
C PRO A 202 3.63 0.68 7.81
N ILE A 203 3.81 1.17 6.57
CA ILE A 203 5.09 1.12 5.87
C ILE A 203 6.11 2.00 6.57
N PHE A 204 5.75 3.26 6.83
CA PHE A 204 6.62 4.20 7.53
C PHE A 204 7.05 3.64 8.90
N LYS A 205 6.11 3.12 9.70
CA LYS A 205 6.40 2.48 10.98
C LYS A 205 7.31 1.26 10.85
N GLY A 206 7.06 0.40 9.85
CA GLY A 206 7.91 -0.75 9.57
C GLY A 206 9.35 -0.34 9.25
N LEU A 207 9.52 0.65 8.36
CA LEU A 207 10.83 1.21 8.02
C LEU A 207 11.51 1.86 9.24
N GLN A 208 10.78 2.58 10.09
CA GLN A 208 11.33 3.14 11.34
C GLN A 208 11.85 2.03 12.26
N MET A 209 11.11 0.92 12.40
CA MET A 209 11.54 -0.22 13.19
C MET A 209 12.81 -0.85 12.64
N LEU A 210 12.91 -1.01 11.31
CA LEU A 210 14.09 -1.53 10.63
C LEU A 210 15.30 -0.60 10.80
N HIS A 211 15.12 0.71 10.65
CA HIS A 211 16.17 1.70 10.92
C HIS A 211 16.67 1.64 12.37
N LYS A 212 15.74 1.61 13.35
CA LYS A 212 16.09 1.50 14.78
C LYS A 212 16.87 0.23 15.10
N ALA A 213 16.58 -0.87 14.42
CA ALA A 213 17.30 -2.13 14.53
C ALA A 213 18.65 -2.16 13.77
N GLY A 214 19.04 -1.05 13.13
CA GLY A 214 20.28 -0.95 12.36
C GLY A 214 20.24 -1.64 10.99
N LEU A 215 19.04 -1.96 10.48
CA LEU A 215 18.84 -2.63 9.19
C LEU A 215 18.68 -1.63 8.05
N LEU A 216 18.22 -0.41 8.30
CA LEU A 216 18.30 0.67 7.32
C LEU A 216 19.41 1.64 7.74
N LYS A 217 20.10 2.19 6.74
CA LYS A 217 21.18 3.16 7.00
C LYS A 217 20.61 4.52 7.38
N GLU A 218 19.63 4.98 6.62
CA GLU A 218 18.94 6.25 6.81
C GLU A 218 17.51 5.97 7.31
N PRO A 219 16.89 6.90 8.07
CA PRO A 219 15.50 6.77 8.48
C PRO A 219 14.54 6.90 7.28
N PRO A 220 13.29 6.40 7.40
CA PRO A 220 12.24 6.74 6.45
C PRO A 220 11.92 8.24 6.53
N SER A 221 11.43 8.77 5.41
CA SER A 221 11.10 10.18 5.26
C SER A 221 9.61 10.46 5.42
N GLY A 222 9.30 11.69 5.82
CA GLY A 222 7.95 12.17 6.13
C GLY A 222 7.42 11.76 7.50
N SER A 223 6.09 11.70 7.61
CA SER A 223 5.37 11.40 8.86
C SER A 223 4.33 10.29 8.68
N GLU A 224 3.83 9.76 9.79
CA GLU A 224 2.88 8.64 9.83
C GLU A 224 1.50 8.95 9.24
N LEU A 225 1.12 10.21 9.21
CA LEU A 225 -0.25 10.66 8.98
C LEU A 225 -0.26 11.77 7.94
N ASP A 226 -0.28 11.35 6.68
CA ASP A 226 -0.43 12.22 5.52
C ASP A 226 -1.92 12.53 5.26
N ASP A 227 -2.64 12.97 6.30
CA ASP A 227 -4.07 13.26 6.17
C ASP A 227 -4.32 14.61 5.45
N GLN A 228 -3.30 15.46 5.28
CA GLN A 228 -3.44 16.75 4.55
C GLN A 228 -2.22 17.23 3.73
N ALA A 229 -1.02 16.65 3.88
CA ALA A 229 0.21 17.23 3.31
C ALA A 229 1.10 16.15 2.67
N PHE A 230 0.78 15.78 1.43
CA PHE A 230 1.62 14.87 0.65
C PHE A 230 2.95 15.56 0.45
N GLU A 231 3.98 14.91 0.95
CA GLU A 231 5.36 15.24 0.71
C GLU A 231 5.85 14.38 -0.45
N PRO A 232 5.96 14.93 -1.67
CA PRO A 232 6.36 14.15 -2.83
C PRO A 232 7.68 13.42 -2.65
N GLY A 233 8.66 14.06 -2.01
CA GLY A 233 9.99 13.47 -1.78
C GLY A 233 9.93 12.20 -0.94
N SER A 234 9.05 12.16 0.06
CA SER A 234 8.89 11.04 0.98
C SER A 234 8.42 9.76 0.28
N LEU A 235 7.66 9.87 -0.82
CA LEU A 235 7.28 8.73 -1.65
C LEU A 235 8.51 8.04 -2.26
N TYR A 236 9.40 8.81 -2.88
CA TYR A 236 10.58 8.28 -3.58
C TYR A 236 11.61 7.74 -2.58
N GLU A 237 11.84 8.46 -1.48
CA GLU A 237 12.79 8.05 -0.44
C GLU A 237 12.35 6.74 0.25
N ASN A 238 11.08 6.61 0.59
CA ASN A 238 10.57 5.38 1.21
C ASN A 238 10.56 4.20 0.23
N ASN A 239 10.26 4.43 -1.06
CA ASN A 239 10.36 3.37 -2.08
C ASN A 239 11.82 2.94 -2.34
N LYS A 240 12.79 3.86 -2.21
CA LYS A 240 14.21 3.51 -2.25
C LYS A 240 14.61 2.57 -1.11
N HIS A 241 14.11 2.81 0.10
CA HIS A 241 14.33 1.88 1.22
C HIS A 241 13.76 0.49 0.95
N LEU A 242 12.58 0.39 0.34
CA LEU A 242 12.01 -0.89 -0.07
C LEU A 242 12.87 -1.60 -1.13
N ALA A 243 13.38 -0.86 -2.11
CA ALA A 243 14.28 -1.42 -3.13
C ALA A 243 15.61 -1.93 -2.52
N ASP A 244 16.19 -1.19 -1.56
CA ASP A 244 17.40 -1.58 -0.84
C ASP A 244 17.18 -2.86 0.02
N LEU A 245 15.97 -3.07 0.54
CA LEU A 245 15.57 -4.32 1.19
C LEU A 245 15.42 -5.45 0.17
N CYS A 246 14.74 -5.17 -0.95
CA CYS A 246 14.50 -6.12 -2.05
C CYS A 246 15.81 -6.71 -2.58
N ALA A 247 16.82 -5.87 -2.81
CA ALA A 247 18.14 -6.27 -3.29
C ALA A 247 18.90 -7.18 -2.30
N GLY A 248 18.46 -7.24 -1.04
CA GLY A 248 19.07 -8.06 0.01
C GLY A 248 18.74 -9.55 -0.07
N LEU A 249 17.76 -9.98 -0.86
CA LEU A 249 17.42 -11.39 -1.08
C LEU A 249 17.07 -11.69 -2.56
N PRO A 250 17.60 -12.77 -3.14
CA PRO A 250 17.22 -13.18 -4.50
C PRO A 250 15.77 -13.69 -4.56
N GLY A 251 15.11 -13.49 -5.70
CA GLY A 251 13.74 -13.97 -5.94
C GLY A 251 12.68 -13.33 -5.04
N TRP A 252 12.97 -12.15 -4.50
CA TRP A 252 12.04 -11.32 -3.75
C TRP A 252 11.55 -10.17 -4.63
N SER A 253 10.27 -9.84 -4.55
CA SER A 253 9.66 -8.74 -5.30
C SER A 253 9.37 -7.56 -4.37
N LEU A 254 9.29 -6.36 -4.92
CA LEU A 254 9.02 -5.14 -4.18
C LEU A 254 7.64 -5.16 -3.51
N ILE A 255 6.65 -5.81 -4.13
CA ILE A 255 5.33 -5.98 -3.53
C ILE A 255 5.37 -6.91 -2.31
N ASP A 256 6.21 -7.95 -2.33
CA ASP A 256 6.43 -8.82 -1.17
C ASP A 256 7.18 -8.06 -0.07
N VAL A 257 8.16 -7.22 -0.43
CA VAL A 257 8.87 -6.36 0.52
C VAL A 257 7.88 -5.43 1.20
N HIS A 258 7.06 -4.74 0.42
CA HIS A 258 6.06 -3.79 0.90
C HIS A 258 5.10 -4.47 1.88
N SER A 259 4.51 -5.60 1.51
CA SER A 259 3.61 -6.37 2.37
C SER A 259 4.30 -6.90 3.64
N GLY A 260 5.57 -7.33 3.55
CA GLY A 260 6.36 -7.73 4.71
C GLY A 260 6.60 -6.57 5.69
N VAL A 261 6.99 -5.41 5.17
CA VAL A 261 7.19 -4.19 5.96
C VAL A 261 5.86 -3.68 6.54
N TYR A 262 4.77 -3.81 5.79
CA TYR A 262 3.42 -3.51 6.26
C TYR A 262 3.05 -4.36 7.48
N MET A 263 3.27 -5.69 7.41
CA MET A 263 3.03 -6.59 8.53
C MET A 263 3.88 -6.26 9.75
N LEU A 264 5.13 -5.82 9.53
CA LEU A 264 6.00 -5.35 10.61
C LEU A 264 5.45 -4.09 11.30
N GLY A 265 4.97 -3.11 10.54
CA GLY A 265 4.57 -1.81 11.08
C GLY A 265 3.09 -1.66 11.44
N THR A 266 2.21 -2.55 10.97
CA THR A 266 0.77 -2.44 11.18
C THR A 266 0.37 -2.56 12.66
N ARG A 267 -0.70 -1.85 13.02
CA ARG A 267 -1.39 -1.97 14.31
C ARG A 267 -2.80 -2.53 14.17
N HIS A 268 -3.14 -3.04 12.99
CA HIS A 268 -4.47 -3.58 12.76
C HIS A 268 -4.71 -4.82 13.65
N PRO A 269 -5.79 -4.82 14.47
CA PRO A 269 -6.01 -5.85 15.50
C PRO A 269 -6.18 -7.26 14.91
N HIS A 270 -6.59 -7.37 13.65
CA HIS A 270 -6.76 -8.67 12.97
C HIS A 270 -5.51 -9.15 12.24
N SER A 271 -4.40 -8.39 12.26
CA SER A 271 -3.20 -8.75 11.49
C SER A 271 -2.59 -10.10 11.87
N GLY A 272 -2.81 -10.59 13.10
CA GLY A 272 -2.41 -11.94 13.52
C GLY A 272 -3.20 -13.08 12.88
N LYS A 273 -4.20 -12.81 12.04
CA LYS A 273 -5.00 -13.81 11.31
C LYS A 273 -4.75 -13.79 9.79
N TRP A 274 -3.91 -12.88 9.31
CA TRP A 274 -3.65 -12.70 7.87
C TRP A 274 -2.47 -13.53 7.35
N VAL A 275 -1.64 -14.05 8.26
CA VAL A 275 -0.35 -14.67 7.95
C VAL A 275 -0.17 -15.93 8.77
#